data_AF-A0A2S9FRZ7-F1
#
_entry.id   AF-A0A2S9FRZ7-F1
#
_cell.length_a   1.000
_cell.length_b   1.000
_cell.length_c   1.000
_cell.angle_alpha   90.00
_cell.angle_beta   90.00
_cell.angle_gamma   90.00
#
_symmetry.space_group_name_H-M   'P 1'
#
loop_
_entity.id
_entity.type
_entity.pdbx_description
1 polymer ?
#
loop_
_entity_poly.entity_id
_entity_poly.type
_entity_poly.pdbx_seq_one_letter_code
_entity_poly.pdbx_strand_id
1 'polypeptide(L)'
;IDLSAAEIQLVNEVGREQSLARALYPVLDRYDYVLIDCQPSLQASPLTVSSPSDGVIIPTECEFFSLRGLALLTDTVEKVHDRLNPKLSISGIL
;
A
#
# COMPACT_ATOMS: atom_id res chain seq x y z
N ILE A 1 9.16 -19.22 -2.38
CA ILE A 1 9.62 -17.83 -2.46
C ILE A 1 9.66 -17.34 -1.03
N ASP A 2 10.84 -17.05 -0.50
CA ASP A 2 10.98 -16.64 0.90
C ASP A 2 10.72 -15.14 1.01
N LEU A 3 9.44 -14.78 1.14
CA LEU A 3 9.03 -13.37 1.28
C LEU A 3 9.64 -12.73 2.53
N SER A 4 9.94 -13.52 3.57
CA SER A 4 10.56 -13.02 4.81
C SER A 4 12.01 -12.59 4.58
N ALA A 5 12.76 -13.30 3.74
CA ALA A 5 14.11 -12.91 3.35
C ALA A 5 14.13 -11.65 2.48
N ALA A 6 13.15 -11.49 1.59
CA ALA A 6 13.00 -10.28 0.78
C ALA A 6 12.70 -9.05 1.65
N GLU A 7 11.83 -9.18 2.64
CA GLU A 7 11.49 -8.12 3.58
C GLU A 7 12.73 -7.64 4.37
N ILE A 8 13.55 -8.58 4.88
CA ILE A 8 14.79 -8.26 5.60
C ILE A 8 15.80 -7.52 4.70
N GLN A 9 15.90 -7.88 3.42
CA GLN A 9 16.76 -7.18 2.48
C GLN A 9 16.27 -5.76 2.20
N LEU A 10 14.96 -5.58 2.05
CA LEU A 10 14.31 -4.30 1.77
C LEU A 10 14.40 -3.32 2.94
N VAL A 11 14.47 -3.79 4.19
CA VAL A 11 14.65 -2.93 5.38
C VAL A 11 15.93 -2.09 5.30
N ASN A 12 16.99 -2.62 4.68
CA ASN A 12 18.28 -1.94 4.57
C ASN A 12 18.46 -1.16 3.26
N GLU A 13 17.48 -1.19 2.35
CA GLU A 13 17.58 -0.50 1.06
C GLU A 13 17.23 0.99 1.22
N VAL A 14 18.09 1.86 0.71
CA VAL A 14 17.81 3.29 0.63
C VAL A 14 16.69 3.52 -0.37
N GLY A 15 15.62 4.21 0.07
CA GLY A 15 14.44 4.43 -0.77
C GLY A 15 13.63 3.17 -1.01
N ARG A 16 13.71 2.18 -0.09
CA ARG A 16 12.89 0.96 -0.11
C ARG A 16 11.43 1.27 -0.41
N GLU A 17 10.91 2.37 0.13
CA GLU A 17 9.54 2.81 -0.06
C GLU A 17 9.18 2.80 -1.54
N GLN A 18 10.09 3.19 -2.44
CA GLN A 18 9.88 3.25 -3.90
C GLN A 18 10.23 1.96 -4.66
N SER A 19 10.68 0.89 -3.99
CA SER A 19 11.17 -0.33 -4.66
C SER A 19 10.08 -1.01 -5.51
N LEU A 20 8.83 -1.07 -5.03
CA LEU A 20 7.73 -1.62 -5.81
C LEU A 20 7.40 -0.76 -7.04
N ALA A 21 7.34 0.56 -6.87
CA ALA A 21 7.11 1.49 -7.98
C ALA A 21 8.21 1.35 -9.05
N ARG A 22 9.47 1.26 -8.64
CA ARG A 22 10.63 1.04 -9.54
C ARG A 22 10.51 -0.30 -10.30
N ALA A 23 10.04 -1.36 -9.64
CA ALA A 23 9.85 -2.67 -10.25
C ALA A 23 8.67 -2.69 -11.25
N LEU A 24 7.59 -1.96 -10.97
CA LEU A 24 6.39 -1.92 -11.83
C LEU A 24 6.55 -0.97 -13.03
N TYR A 25 7.28 0.14 -12.89
CA TYR A 25 7.41 1.18 -13.91
C TYR A 25 7.68 0.66 -15.35
N PRO A 26 8.58 -0.32 -15.58
CA PRO A 26 8.89 -0.81 -16.92
C PRO A 26 7.77 -1.61 -17.60
N VAL A 27 6.71 -1.97 -16.87
CA VAL A 27 5.61 -2.80 -17.39
C VAL A 27 4.25 -2.13 -17.26
N LEU A 28 4.15 -0.93 -16.67
CA LEU A 28 2.88 -0.23 -16.46
C LEU A 28 2.13 0.06 -17.77
N ASP A 29 2.85 0.31 -18.86
CA ASP A 29 2.29 0.56 -20.20
C ASP A 29 1.64 -0.68 -20.83
N ARG A 30 1.83 -1.86 -20.23
CA ARG A 30 1.32 -3.14 -20.74
C ARG A 30 0.00 -3.58 -20.09
N TYR A 31 -0.48 -2.87 -19.07
CA TYR A 31 -1.66 -3.24 -18.31
C TYR A 31 -2.58 -2.04 -18.11
N ASP A 32 -3.88 -2.22 -18.35
CA ASP A 32 -4.89 -1.19 -18.06
C ASP A 32 -5.11 -1.00 -16.55
N TYR A 33 -4.91 -2.07 -15.78
CA TYR A 33 -5.11 -2.09 -14.33
C TYR A 33 -4.03 -2.94 -13.63
N VAL A 34 -3.55 -2.45 -12.48
CA VAL A 34 -2.64 -3.17 -11.59
C VAL A 34 -3.30 -3.26 -10.21
N LEU A 35 -3.62 -4.49 -9.79
CA LEU A 35 -4.15 -4.77 -8.46
C LEU A 35 -3.00 -5.19 -7.55
N ILE A 36 -2.88 -4.51 -6.41
CA ILE A 36 -1.85 -4.82 -5.42
C ILE A 36 -2.53 -5.26 -4.13
N ASP A 37 -2.26 -6.50 -3.72
CA ASP A 37 -2.76 -7.07 -2.48
C ASP A 37 -1.83 -6.69 -1.33
N CYS A 38 -2.34 -5.90 -0.38
CA CYS A 38 -1.61 -5.43 0.78
C CYS A 38 -1.99 -6.27 2.00
N GLN A 39 -1.01 -6.87 2.67
CA GLN A 39 -1.25 -7.52 3.95
C GLN A 39 -1.77 -6.47 4.97
N PRO A 40 -2.81 -6.78 5.79
CA PRO A 40 -3.47 -5.81 6.68
C PRO A 40 -2.59 -5.29 7.83
N SER A 41 -1.39 -5.85 7.98
CA SER A 41 -0.38 -5.42 8.95
C SER A 41 0.28 -4.12 8.51
N LEU A 42 -0.30 -3.01 8.94
CA LEU A 42 0.21 -1.62 8.84
C LEU A 42 1.64 -1.40 9.41
N GLN A 43 2.29 -2.42 9.98
CA GLN A 43 3.55 -2.26 10.69
C GLN A 43 4.82 -2.35 9.83
N ALA A 44 4.78 -2.80 8.55
CA ALA A 44 6.06 -3.04 7.87
C ALA A 44 6.15 -2.97 6.34
N SER A 45 5.14 -2.54 5.58
CA SER A 45 5.38 -2.31 4.13
C SER A 45 4.87 -0.97 3.61
N PRO A 46 5.59 0.13 3.89
CA PRO A 46 5.44 1.36 3.12
C PRO A 46 5.82 1.20 1.64
N LEU A 47 6.35 0.03 1.24
CA LEU A 47 6.72 -0.31 -0.13
C LEU A 47 5.50 -0.33 -1.06
N THR A 48 4.34 -0.74 -0.53
CA THR A 48 3.16 -1.00 -1.35
C THR A 48 2.36 0.27 -1.67
N VAL A 49 2.47 1.28 -0.80
CA VAL A 49 1.66 2.51 -0.87
C VAL A 49 2.31 3.58 -1.76
N SER A 50 3.59 3.44 -2.09
CA SER A 50 4.30 4.34 -3.01
C SER A 50 4.18 3.93 -4.49
N SER A 51 3.61 2.75 -4.76
CA SER A 51 3.21 2.40 -6.12
C SER A 51 2.36 3.56 -6.65
N PRO A 52 2.40 3.87 -7.96
CA PRO A 52 1.48 4.81 -8.61
C PRO A 52 0.03 4.26 -8.62
N SER A 53 -0.45 3.81 -7.47
CA SER A 53 -1.81 3.41 -7.22
C SER A 53 -2.62 4.69 -7.04
N ASP A 54 -3.53 4.95 -7.96
CA ASP A 54 -4.42 6.11 -7.91
C ASP A 54 -5.46 6.00 -6.78
N GLY A 55 -5.66 4.78 -6.24
CA GLY A 55 -6.40 4.64 -5.00
C GLY A 55 -6.38 3.26 -4.35
N VAL A 56 -6.96 3.21 -3.15
CA VAL A 56 -7.01 2.06 -2.24
C VAL A 56 -8.46 1.68 -1.96
N ILE A 57 -8.72 0.38 -1.95
CA ILE A 57 -9.99 -0.21 -1.55
C ILE A 57 -9.78 -0.86 -0.18
N ILE A 58 -10.65 -0.54 0.78
CA ILE A 58 -10.59 -1.08 2.13
C ILE A 58 -11.72 -2.11 2.30
N PRO A 59 -11.42 -3.43 2.29
CA PRO A 59 -12.42 -4.44 2.64
C PRO A 59 -12.64 -4.43 4.15
N THR A 60 -13.90 -4.32 4.60
CA THR A 60 -14.29 -4.29 6.00
C THR A 60 -15.48 -5.21 6.27
N GLU A 61 -15.41 -5.98 7.36
CA GLU A 61 -16.60 -6.66 7.88
C GLU A 61 -17.45 -5.65 8.68
N CYS A 62 -18.78 -5.73 8.60
CA CYS A 62 -19.71 -4.84 9.29
C CYS A 62 -19.84 -5.17 10.79
N GLU A 63 -18.72 -5.24 11.52
CA GLU A 63 -18.69 -5.46 12.96
C GLU A 63 -18.17 -4.22 13.72
N PHE A 64 -18.53 -4.12 15.00
CA PHE A 64 -18.20 -2.94 15.82
C PHE A 64 -16.69 -2.71 15.97
N PHE A 65 -15.89 -3.78 15.97
CA PHE A 65 -14.42 -3.68 16.01
C PHE A 65 -13.82 -3.11 14.71
N SER A 66 -14.55 -3.21 13.60
CA SER A 66 -14.10 -2.73 12.29
C SER A 66 -14.11 -1.22 12.18
N LEU A 67 -14.98 -0.50 12.89
CA LEU A 67 -15.01 0.97 12.85
C LEU A 67 -13.74 1.62 13.42
N ARG A 68 -13.18 1.02 14.49
CA ARG A 68 -11.92 1.51 15.08
C ARG A 68 -10.72 1.17 14.20
N GLY A 69 -10.71 -0.01 13.59
CA GLY A 69 -9.70 -0.42 12.61
C GLY A 69 -9.74 0.45 11.36
N LEU A 70 -10.94 0.76 10.87
CA LEU A 70 -11.17 1.64 9.72
C LEU A 70 -10.65 3.06 9.99
N ALA A 71 -10.92 3.63 11.17
CA ALA A 71 -10.39 4.94 11.53
C ALA A 71 -8.86 4.99 11.53
N LEU A 72 -8.20 3.93 12.02
CA LEU A 72 -6.74 3.82 12.01
C LEU A 72 -6.18 3.64 10.59
N LEU A 73 -6.87 2.87 9.74
CA LEU A 73 -6.52 2.67 8.34
C LEU A 73 -6.64 3.99 7.57
N THR A 74 -7.74 4.71 7.71
CA THR A 74 -7.96 6.01 7.06
C THR A 74 -6.89 7.04 7.47
N ASP A 75 -6.60 7.17 8.77
CA ASP A 75 -5.53 8.05 9.27
C ASP A 75 -4.15 7.65 8.72
N THR A 76 -3.91 6.34 8.50
CA THR A 76 -2.66 5.90 7.88
C THR A 76 -2.62 6.24 6.39
N VAL A 77 -3.72 6.04 5.65
CA VAL A 77 -3.82 6.41 4.24
C VAL A 77 -3.58 7.90 4.06
N GLU A 78 -4.17 8.76 4.91
CA GLU A 78 -3.94 10.21 4.90
C GLU A 78 -2.47 10.56 5.13
N LYS A 79 -1.82 9.95 6.14
CA LYS A 79 -0.38 10.16 6.39
C LYS A 79 0.49 9.77 5.21
N VAL A 80 0.12 8.71 4.48
CA VAL A 80 0.87 8.30 3.30
C VAL A 80 0.61 9.21 2.11
N HIS A 81 -0.64 9.64 1.91
CA HIS A 81 -0.99 10.65 0.93
C HIS A 81 -0.13 11.91 1.09
N ASP A 82 -0.06 12.44 2.32
CA ASP A 82 0.62 13.70 2.61
C ASP A 82 2.16 13.61 2.51
N ARG A 83 2.74 12.43 2.76
CA ARG A 83 4.20 12.28 2.90
C ARG A 83 4.88 11.56 1.74
N LEU A 84 4.19 10.67 1.02
CA LEU A 84 4.81 9.78 0.05
C LEU A 84 4.08 9.75 -1.30
N ASN A 85 2.75 9.76 -1.32
CA ASN A 85 1.98 9.59 -2.55
C ASN A 85 0.75 10.52 -2.59
N PRO A 86 0.89 11.77 -3.06
CA PRO A 86 -0.22 12.74 -3.12
C PRO A 86 -1.30 12.39 -4.15
N LYS A 87 -1.14 11.30 -4.92
CA LYS A 87 -2.19 10.80 -5.82
C LYS A 87 -3.08 9.75 -5.15
N LEU A 88 -2.70 9.28 -3.96
CA LEU A 88 -3.41 8.23 -3.24
C LEU A 88 -4.78 8.73 -2.77
N SER A 89 -5.84 8.06 -3.20
CA SER A 89 -7.19 8.34 -2.72
C SER A 89 -7.88 7.07 -2.22
N ILE A 90 -8.86 7.20 -1.32
CA ILE A 90 -9.71 6.06 -0.96
C ILE A 90 -10.76 5.90 -2.07
N SER A 91 -10.62 4.85 -2.88
CA SER A 91 -11.53 4.56 -4.00
C SER A 91 -12.84 3.93 -3.54
N GLY A 92 -12.85 3.28 -2.37
CA GLY A 92 -14.04 2.67 -1.82
C GLY A 92 -13.79 1.91 -0.53
N ILE A 93 -14.87 1.68 0.20
CA ILE A 93 -14.93 0.79 1.36
C ILE A 93 -15.93 -0.30 0.99
N LEU A 94 -15.51 -1.57 1.05
CA LEU A 94 -16.28 -2.75 0.65
C LEU A 94 -16.71 -3.56 1.86
#